data_AF-A0A2I8A4A2-F1
#
_entry.id   AF-A0A2I8A4A2-F1
#
_cell.length_a   1.000
_cell.length_b   1.000
_cell.length_c   1.000
_cell.angle_alpha   90.00
_cell.angle_beta   90.00
_cell.angle_gamma   90.00
#
_symmetry.space_group_name_H-M   'P 1'
#
loop_
_entity.id
_entity.type
_entity.pdbx_description
1 polymer ?
#
loop_
_entity_poly.entity_id
_entity_poly.type
_entity_poly.pdbx_seq_one_letter_code
_entity_poly.pdbx_strand_id
1 'polypeptide(L)'
;MSRKIQHGKRLIYALMVACTFLLVTFNFSPVATAAAKHYTELQFAPLPEIKLPKYERFVLQNGLVVYLMEDHELPLVSGTALVRTGSRWEDGNKVGLAALTGTVMRNGGTKKHTADELNEILEQRAASVETSINEATGSASFDALSEDVETVFGLFAEVIREPVFAQEKLDLAKTQAKGGIARRNDNPDSIASREFRKLIYGKDSPYARTVEYATIDRITREDLVRLYGDFFHPNNTILGIVGDFDSKKMRSLIQAKLGDWPRNLKMMKLPLPEVTQANTGGVFFVNQPQLTQSSVLLGHLGGRFDSPDYAALDVLNGVLNGFGGRLFNELRSRQGLAYSVYGLWSPRFDYPGIFIAGGQTRSDATVQFIKALQAEIKRIQAQPVTAQELTLAKESTLNSFVFNFQDPAQTLSRLMRYEYYNYPADFLFRYQKAVSATTATDVQRVAKQYLKPENLVTLVVGNQTAIQPPLTQLATQVTPIDVTIPGSQP
;
A
#
# COMPACT_ATOMS: atom_id res chain seq x y z
N MET A 1 -43.53 -72.08 30.11
CA MET A 1 -42.31 -72.54 29.40
C MET A 1 -41.63 -71.38 28.64
N SER A 2 -41.53 -70.21 29.27
CA SER A 2 -41.18 -68.92 28.62
C SER A 2 -39.68 -68.56 28.67
N ARG A 3 -38.83 -69.43 29.24
CA ARG A 3 -37.38 -69.16 29.41
C ARG A 3 -36.49 -69.66 28.27
N LYS A 4 -36.93 -70.63 27.45
CA LYS A 4 -36.10 -71.18 26.35
C LYS A 4 -36.08 -70.32 25.09
N ILE A 5 -37.14 -69.55 24.80
CA ILE A 5 -37.22 -68.71 23.60
C ILE A 5 -36.41 -67.40 23.76
N GLN A 6 -36.19 -66.95 25.00
CA GLN A 6 -35.46 -65.71 25.29
C GLN A 6 -33.92 -65.87 25.16
N HIS A 7 -33.39 -67.08 25.31
CA HIS A 7 -31.94 -67.34 25.17
C HIS A 7 -31.49 -67.41 23.71
N GLY A 8 -32.31 -67.98 22.81
CA GLY A 8 -31.98 -68.04 21.38
C GLY A 8 -31.90 -66.66 20.72
N LYS A 9 -32.80 -65.73 21.08
CA LYS A 9 -32.78 -64.35 20.56
C LYS A 9 -31.58 -63.55 21.08
N ARG A 10 -31.17 -63.74 22.34
CA ARG A 10 -29.97 -63.07 22.89
C ARG A 10 -28.67 -63.53 22.23
N LEU A 11 -28.56 -64.80 21.87
CA LEU A 11 -27.38 -65.33 21.19
C LEU A 11 -27.27 -64.81 19.75
N ILE A 12 -28.40 -64.69 19.04
CA ILE A 12 -28.45 -64.13 17.67
C ILE A 12 -28.12 -62.63 17.68
N TYR A 13 -28.63 -61.87 18.64
CA TYR A 13 -28.26 -60.46 18.79
C TYR A 13 -26.79 -60.27 19.18
N ALA A 14 -26.23 -61.14 20.04
CA ALA A 14 -24.82 -61.10 20.39
C ALA A 14 -23.91 -61.43 19.20
N LEU A 15 -24.28 -62.42 18.36
CA LEU A 15 -23.56 -62.73 17.13
C LEU A 15 -23.69 -61.63 16.06
N MET A 16 -24.86 -61.00 15.93
CA MET A 16 -25.01 -59.87 15.00
C MET A 16 -24.17 -58.67 15.45
N VAL A 17 -24.18 -58.30 16.74
CA VAL A 17 -23.37 -57.19 17.25
C VAL A 17 -21.87 -57.50 17.14
N ALA A 18 -21.45 -58.76 17.35
CA ALA A 18 -20.06 -59.17 17.16
C ALA A 18 -19.63 -59.15 15.68
N CYS A 19 -20.50 -59.53 14.74
CA CYS A 19 -20.23 -59.42 13.30
C CYS A 19 -20.18 -57.96 12.82
N THR A 20 -21.03 -57.07 13.34
CA THR A 20 -20.95 -55.64 13.01
C THR A 20 -19.71 -54.99 13.62
N PHE A 21 -19.26 -55.41 14.82
CA PHE A 21 -17.99 -54.94 15.39
C PHE A 21 -16.77 -55.46 14.64
N LEU A 22 -16.80 -56.69 14.10
CA LEU A 22 -15.71 -57.23 13.27
C LEU A 22 -15.62 -56.60 11.87
N LEU A 23 -16.74 -56.14 11.30
CA LEU A 23 -16.76 -55.43 10.01
C LEU A 23 -16.32 -53.96 10.11
N VAL A 24 -16.42 -53.35 11.30
CA VAL A 24 -15.94 -51.99 11.56
C VAL A 24 -14.45 -51.94 11.92
N THR A 25 -13.87 -53.04 12.44
CA THR A 25 -12.44 -53.09 12.80
C THR A 25 -11.51 -53.53 11.66
N PHE A 26 -12.03 -53.98 10.51
CA PHE A 26 -11.22 -54.42 9.36
C PHE A 26 -11.12 -53.43 8.19
N ASN A 27 -11.68 -52.21 8.31
CA ASN A 27 -11.55 -51.15 7.30
C ASN A 27 -10.58 -50.03 7.72
N PHE A 28 -9.60 -50.33 8.57
CA PHE A 28 -8.38 -49.51 8.61
C PHE A 28 -7.39 -50.07 7.60
N SER A 29 -7.59 -49.71 6.33
CA SER A 29 -6.46 -49.69 5.41
C SER A 29 -5.40 -48.78 6.07
N PRO A 30 -4.14 -49.23 6.24
CA PRO A 30 -3.10 -48.29 6.60
C PRO A 30 -3.08 -47.28 5.45
N VAL A 31 -3.54 -46.07 5.70
CA VAL A 31 -3.16 -44.95 4.84
C VAL A 31 -1.64 -44.95 4.96
N ALA A 32 -0.97 -45.48 3.94
CA ALA A 32 0.45 -45.36 3.81
C ALA A 32 0.70 -43.86 3.87
N THR A 33 1.15 -43.38 5.03
CA THR A 33 1.65 -42.02 5.19
C THR A 33 2.84 -41.98 4.26
N ALA A 34 2.60 -41.51 3.03
CA ALA A 34 3.66 -41.23 2.09
C ALA A 34 4.66 -40.37 2.86
N ALA A 35 5.88 -40.87 3.01
CA ALA A 35 6.94 -40.12 3.66
C ALA A 35 6.95 -38.72 3.04
N ALA A 36 6.91 -37.69 3.89
CA ALA A 36 6.88 -36.32 3.40
C ALA A 36 8.05 -36.13 2.43
N LYS A 37 7.73 -35.87 1.16
CA LYS A 37 8.74 -35.67 0.12
C LYS A 37 9.65 -34.52 0.53
N HIS A 38 10.95 -34.66 0.31
CA HIS A 38 11.87 -33.56 0.51
C HIS A 38 11.45 -32.38 -0.38
N TYR A 39 11.62 -31.13 0.07
CA TYR A 39 11.05 -29.97 -0.65
C TYR A 39 11.56 -29.84 -2.11
N THR A 40 12.74 -30.39 -2.39
CA THR A 40 13.34 -30.46 -3.74
C THR A 40 12.68 -31.47 -4.68
N GLU A 41 11.89 -32.39 -4.14
CA GLU A 41 11.15 -33.43 -4.89
C GLU A 41 9.68 -33.04 -5.11
N LEU A 42 9.27 -31.87 -4.60
CA LEU A 42 7.95 -31.33 -4.83
C LEU A 42 7.86 -30.85 -6.29
N GLN A 43 6.98 -31.49 -7.05
CA GLN A 43 6.64 -31.05 -8.39
C GLN A 43 5.33 -30.26 -8.32
N PHE A 44 5.37 -29.03 -8.82
CA PHE A 44 4.20 -28.17 -8.93
C PHE A 44 3.74 -28.14 -10.39
N ALA A 45 2.42 -28.10 -10.59
CA ALA A 45 1.87 -27.84 -11.90
C ALA A 45 2.37 -26.47 -12.40
N PRO A 46 2.58 -26.29 -13.72
CA PRO A 46 2.91 -24.98 -14.27
C PRO A 46 1.83 -23.97 -13.89
N LEU A 47 2.24 -22.72 -13.64
CA LEU A 47 1.31 -21.66 -13.29
C LEU A 47 0.26 -21.49 -14.41
N PRO A 48 -1.03 -21.38 -14.07
CA PRO A 48 -2.07 -21.19 -15.07
C PRO A 48 -1.86 -19.87 -15.82
N GLU A 49 -2.31 -19.83 -17.07
CA GLU A 49 -2.31 -18.58 -17.84
C GLU A 49 -3.20 -17.56 -17.13
N ILE A 50 -2.63 -16.39 -16.87
CA ILE A 50 -3.31 -15.31 -16.18
C ILE A 50 -4.35 -14.68 -17.12
N LYS A 51 -5.62 -14.79 -16.74
CA LYS A 51 -6.73 -14.16 -17.45
C LYS A 51 -7.34 -13.11 -16.55
N LEU A 52 -7.60 -11.95 -17.13
CA LEU A 52 -8.36 -10.90 -16.44
C LEU A 52 -9.79 -11.42 -16.16
N PRO A 53 -10.31 -11.25 -14.94
CA PRO A 53 -11.73 -11.43 -14.66
C PRO A 53 -12.57 -10.61 -15.64
N LYS A 54 -13.77 -11.10 -15.97
CA LYS A 54 -14.70 -10.33 -16.79
C LYS A 54 -15.12 -9.08 -16.04
N TYR A 55 -15.14 -7.94 -16.73
CA TYR A 55 -15.61 -6.68 -16.18
C TYR A 55 -16.34 -5.88 -17.25
N GLU A 56 -17.26 -5.03 -16.82
CA GLU A 56 -17.89 -4.02 -17.67
C GLU A 56 -17.28 -2.65 -17.39
N ARG A 57 -17.05 -1.86 -18.44
CA ARG A 57 -16.66 -0.45 -18.33
C ARG A 57 -17.62 0.40 -19.14
N PHE A 58 -18.19 1.43 -18.54
CA PHE A 58 -19.04 2.40 -19.24
C PHE A 58 -18.85 3.81 -18.66
N VAL A 59 -19.40 4.81 -19.36
CA VAL A 59 -19.36 6.21 -18.93
C VAL A 59 -20.78 6.75 -18.93
N LEU A 60 -21.20 7.35 -17.81
CA LEU A 60 -22.49 8.03 -17.72
C LEU A 60 -22.47 9.35 -18.50
N GLN A 61 -23.66 9.88 -18.83
CA GLN A 61 -23.76 11.15 -19.57
C GLN A 61 -23.14 12.35 -18.83
N ASN A 62 -23.08 12.30 -17.48
CA ASN A 62 -22.41 13.31 -16.67
C ASN A 62 -20.87 13.15 -16.60
N GLY A 63 -20.31 12.14 -17.28
CA GLY A 63 -18.87 11.91 -17.36
C GLY A 63 -18.30 10.99 -16.28
N LEU A 64 -19.11 10.45 -15.37
CA LEU A 64 -18.67 9.44 -14.41
C LEU A 64 -18.26 8.17 -15.15
N VAL A 65 -17.00 7.78 -15.00
CA VAL A 65 -16.50 6.48 -15.48
C VAL A 65 -16.84 5.42 -14.46
N VAL A 66 -17.39 4.30 -14.92
CA VAL A 66 -17.80 3.19 -14.06
C VAL A 66 -17.18 1.89 -14.55
N TYR A 67 -16.67 1.11 -13.60
CA TYR A 67 -16.28 -0.27 -13.77
C TYR A 67 -17.14 -1.18 -12.88
N LEU A 68 -17.65 -2.28 -13.43
CA LEU A 68 -18.37 -3.32 -12.69
C LEU A 68 -17.66 -4.66 -12.87
N MET A 69 -17.49 -5.39 -11.77
CA MET A 69 -16.97 -6.75 -11.76
C MET A 69 -17.88 -7.64 -10.92
N GLU A 70 -18.80 -8.31 -11.61
CA GLU A 70 -19.75 -9.25 -11.01
C GLU A 70 -19.03 -10.51 -10.52
N ASP A 71 -19.20 -10.84 -9.24
CA ASP A 71 -18.60 -11.98 -8.57
C ASP A 71 -19.53 -12.54 -7.49
N HIS A 72 -20.06 -13.74 -7.72
CA HIS A 72 -21.04 -14.39 -6.83
C HIS A 72 -20.41 -15.37 -5.83
N GLU A 73 -19.09 -15.32 -5.62
CA GLU A 73 -18.42 -16.24 -4.67
C GLU A 73 -18.86 -16.01 -3.22
N LEU A 74 -19.08 -14.75 -2.83
CA LEU A 74 -19.54 -14.35 -1.51
C LEU A 74 -20.69 -13.34 -1.63
N PRO A 75 -21.66 -13.34 -0.69
CA PRO A 75 -22.78 -12.40 -0.68
C PRO A 75 -22.36 -11.00 -0.18
N LEU A 76 -21.31 -10.45 -0.79
CA LEU A 76 -20.68 -9.19 -0.45
C LEU A 76 -20.58 -8.31 -1.69
N VAL A 77 -20.76 -7.01 -1.50
CA VAL A 77 -20.51 -6.01 -2.53
C VAL A 77 -19.66 -4.90 -1.95
N SER A 78 -18.55 -4.61 -2.63
CA SER A 78 -17.64 -3.53 -2.28
C SER A 78 -17.51 -2.57 -3.44
N GLY A 79 -17.36 -1.28 -3.15
CA GLY A 79 -17.12 -0.27 -4.17
C GLY A 79 -16.15 0.80 -3.73
N THR A 80 -15.49 1.42 -4.71
CA THR A 80 -14.58 2.54 -4.49
C THR A 80 -14.77 3.58 -5.59
N ALA A 81 -14.91 4.85 -5.19
CA ALA A 81 -14.76 6.00 -6.06
C ALA A 81 -13.36 6.60 -5.88
N LEU A 82 -12.64 6.83 -6.98
CA LEU A 82 -11.38 7.55 -7.03
C LEU A 82 -11.61 8.93 -7.64
N VAL A 83 -11.32 9.99 -6.88
CA VAL A 83 -11.48 11.39 -7.27
C VAL A 83 -10.12 11.99 -7.53
N ARG A 84 -9.96 12.71 -8.65
CA ARG A 84 -8.68 13.36 -8.99
C ARG A 84 -8.49 14.63 -8.17
N THR A 85 -7.93 14.44 -6.98
CA THR A 85 -7.57 15.47 -6.00
C THR A 85 -6.41 14.95 -5.15
N GLY A 86 -5.95 15.71 -4.15
CA GLY A 86 -4.90 15.28 -3.25
C GLY A 86 -4.22 16.44 -2.53
N SER A 87 -3.50 16.13 -1.46
CA SER A 87 -2.76 17.13 -0.67
C SER A 87 -1.65 17.81 -1.47
N ARG A 88 -1.21 17.24 -2.59
CA ARG A 88 -0.18 17.84 -3.46
C ARG A 88 -0.54 19.22 -4.03
N TRP A 89 -1.82 19.58 -4.04
CA TRP A 89 -2.31 20.90 -4.48
C TRP A 89 -2.73 21.82 -3.34
N GLU A 90 -2.54 21.42 -2.08
CA GLU A 90 -2.93 22.24 -0.94
C GLU A 90 -1.97 23.43 -0.75
N ASP A 91 -2.50 24.52 -0.19
CA ASP A 91 -1.69 25.65 0.25
C ASP A 91 -0.71 25.20 1.34
N GLY A 92 0.57 25.57 1.22
CA GLY A 92 1.60 25.27 2.21
C GLY A 92 1.30 25.84 3.61
N ASN A 93 0.42 26.83 3.73
CA ASN A 93 -0.06 27.35 5.01
C ASN A 93 -1.19 26.54 5.63
N LYS A 94 -1.77 25.59 4.90
CA LYS A 94 -2.92 24.76 5.29
C LYS A 94 -2.63 23.27 5.10
N VAL A 95 -1.38 22.86 5.30
CA VAL A 95 -0.96 21.45 5.23
C VAL A 95 -1.80 20.61 6.18
N GLY A 96 -2.44 19.58 5.64
CA GLY A 96 -3.43 18.75 6.34
C GLY A 96 -4.89 19.00 5.91
N LEU A 97 -5.15 20.00 5.07
CA LEU A 97 -6.49 20.32 4.56
C LEU A 97 -7.12 19.14 3.82
N ALA A 98 -6.37 18.49 2.94
CA ALA A 98 -6.89 17.36 2.18
C ALA A 98 -7.32 16.22 3.12
N ALA A 99 -6.45 15.83 4.04
CA ALA A 99 -6.73 14.75 5.00
C ALA A 99 -7.96 15.07 5.87
N LEU A 100 -8.05 16.28 6.43
CA LEU A 100 -9.22 16.70 7.21
C LEU A 100 -10.49 16.75 6.36
N THR A 101 -10.41 17.18 5.09
CA THR A 101 -11.56 17.15 4.18
C THR A 101 -12.04 15.71 4.01
N GLY A 102 -11.13 14.77 3.74
CA GLY A 102 -11.46 13.34 3.66
C GLY A 102 -12.13 12.81 4.93
N THR A 103 -11.58 13.07 6.11
CA THR A 103 -12.16 12.62 7.38
C THR A 103 -13.55 13.21 7.64
N VAL A 104 -13.71 14.53 7.47
CA VAL A 104 -14.92 15.25 7.84
C VAL A 104 -16.01 15.10 6.77
N MET A 105 -15.67 14.70 5.55
CA MET A 105 -16.65 14.42 4.49
C MET A 105 -17.62 13.30 4.89
N ARG A 106 -17.11 12.18 5.41
CA ARG A 106 -17.92 11.07 5.95
C ARG A 106 -18.44 11.36 7.36
N ASN A 107 -17.57 11.84 8.25
CA ASN A 107 -17.92 11.99 9.67
C ASN A 107 -18.75 13.24 9.95
N GLY A 108 -18.84 14.18 9.01
CA GLY A 108 -19.59 15.42 9.13
C GLY A 108 -21.08 15.28 8.86
N GLY A 109 -21.55 14.11 8.40
CA GLY A 109 -22.94 13.89 7.97
C GLY A 109 -23.21 14.36 6.54
N THR A 110 -24.43 14.08 6.07
CA THR A 110 -24.98 14.53 4.79
C THR A 110 -26.13 15.50 5.01
N LYS A 111 -26.69 16.04 3.93
CA LYS A 111 -27.91 16.88 4.02
C LYS A 111 -29.14 16.13 4.53
N LYS A 112 -29.14 14.80 4.44
CA LYS A 112 -30.29 13.94 4.78
C LYS A 112 -30.11 13.22 6.10
N HIS A 113 -28.87 12.90 6.46
CA HIS A 113 -28.54 12.14 7.66
C HIS A 113 -27.43 12.84 8.42
N THR A 114 -27.62 13.01 9.72
CA THR A 114 -26.54 13.37 10.64
C THR A 114 -25.46 12.29 10.63
N ALA A 115 -24.28 12.62 11.17
CA ALA A 115 -23.19 11.65 11.26
C ALA A 115 -23.57 10.41 12.08
N ASP A 116 -24.34 10.61 13.14
CA ASP A 116 -24.71 9.54 14.07
C ASP A 116 -25.80 8.65 13.44
N GLU A 117 -26.79 9.23 12.75
CA GLU A 117 -27.77 8.46 11.97
C GLU A 117 -27.12 7.62 10.86
N LEU A 118 -26.13 8.17 10.13
CA LEU A 118 -25.37 7.40 9.14
C LEU A 118 -24.69 6.19 9.79
N ASN A 119 -24.05 6.39 10.95
CA ASN A 119 -23.35 5.32 11.66
C ASN A 119 -24.35 4.24 12.11
N GLU A 120 -25.47 4.62 12.70
CA GLU A 120 -26.50 3.67 13.14
C GLU A 120 -27.05 2.82 11.98
N ILE A 121 -27.37 3.45 10.84
CA ILE A 121 -27.91 2.74 9.67
C ILE A 121 -26.89 1.74 9.10
N LEU A 122 -25.61 2.12 9.06
CA LEU A 122 -24.51 1.28 8.56
C LEU A 122 -24.18 0.14 9.53
N GLU A 123 -24.07 0.42 10.83
CA GLU A 123 -23.78 -0.57 11.87
C GLU A 123 -24.86 -1.66 11.94
N GLN A 124 -26.14 -1.29 11.86
CA GLN A 124 -27.25 -2.24 11.82
C GLN A 124 -27.18 -3.24 10.66
N ARG A 125 -26.43 -2.91 9.60
CA ARG A 125 -26.24 -3.72 8.39
C ARG A 125 -24.86 -4.33 8.27
N ALA A 126 -24.02 -4.17 9.31
CA ALA A 126 -22.60 -4.51 9.27
C ALA A 126 -21.89 -3.94 8.01
N ALA A 127 -22.31 -2.75 7.58
CA ALA A 127 -21.83 -2.08 6.38
C ALA A 127 -20.87 -0.94 6.73
N SER A 128 -20.08 -0.50 5.74
CA SER A 128 -19.16 0.63 5.90
C SER A 128 -19.33 1.62 4.75
N VAL A 129 -19.08 2.90 5.04
CA VAL A 129 -18.81 3.93 4.05
C VAL A 129 -17.68 4.77 4.59
N GLU A 130 -16.58 4.88 3.86
CA GLU A 130 -15.38 5.57 4.31
C GLU A 130 -14.88 6.56 3.27
N THR A 131 -14.28 7.65 3.72
CA THR A 131 -13.69 8.66 2.82
C THR A 131 -12.29 9.03 3.26
N SER A 132 -11.40 9.24 2.31
CA SER A 132 -10.06 9.73 2.59
C SER A 132 -9.51 10.53 1.42
N ILE A 133 -8.63 11.49 1.71
CA ILE A 133 -7.85 12.16 0.67
C ILE A 133 -6.38 12.07 1.07
N ASN A 134 -5.58 11.46 0.21
CA ASN A 134 -4.15 11.30 0.39
C ASN A 134 -3.37 12.29 -0.51
N GLU A 135 -2.08 12.05 -0.69
CA GLU A 135 -1.19 12.90 -1.49
C GLU A 135 -1.69 13.14 -2.92
N ALA A 136 -2.19 12.10 -3.57
CA ALA A 136 -2.44 12.10 -5.01
C ALA A 136 -3.85 11.70 -5.41
N THR A 137 -4.70 11.26 -4.48
CA THR A 137 -6.04 10.74 -4.75
C THR A 137 -7.00 11.05 -3.60
N GLY A 138 -8.22 11.48 -3.92
CA GLY A 138 -9.38 11.41 -3.04
C GLY A 138 -10.13 10.11 -3.26
N SER A 139 -10.70 9.53 -2.21
CA SER A 139 -11.43 8.28 -2.29
C SER A 139 -12.66 8.26 -1.39
N ALA A 140 -13.67 7.54 -1.86
CA ALA A 140 -14.79 7.09 -1.04
C ALA A 140 -14.97 5.59 -1.31
N SER A 141 -15.19 4.79 -0.28
CA SER A 141 -15.46 3.35 -0.43
C SER A 141 -16.69 2.93 0.36
N PHE A 142 -17.27 1.80 -0.01
CA PHE A 142 -18.32 1.14 0.77
C PHE A 142 -18.13 -0.37 0.73
N ASP A 143 -18.59 -1.03 1.79
CA ASP A 143 -18.74 -2.48 1.89
C ASP A 143 -20.14 -2.80 2.41
N ALA A 144 -20.81 -3.79 1.81
CA ALA A 144 -22.17 -4.19 2.15
C ALA A 144 -22.41 -5.69 1.90
N LEU A 145 -23.41 -6.25 2.58
CA LEU A 145 -24.04 -7.50 2.16
C LEU A 145 -24.85 -7.26 0.87
N SER A 146 -24.96 -8.27 0.01
CA SER A 146 -25.72 -8.18 -1.26
C SER A 146 -27.16 -7.71 -1.06
N GLU A 147 -27.81 -8.12 0.03
CA GLU A 147 -29.18 -7.73 0.36
C GLU A 147 -29.34 -6.25 0.75
N ASP A 148 -28.27 -5.64 1.26
CA ASP A 148 -28.25 -4.25 1.74
C ASP A 148 -27.67 -3.25 0.74
N VAL A 149 -27.12 -3.73 -0.38
CA VAL A 149 -26.35 -2.93 -1.34
C VAL A 149 -27.12 -1.71 -1.85
N GLU A 150 -28.43 -1.81 -2.06
CA GLU A 150 -29.23 -0.68 -2.54
C GLU A 150 -29.26 0.47 -1.52
N THR A 151 -29.38 0.13 -0.24
CA THR A 151 -29.42 1.09 0.87
C THR A 151 -28.03 1.68 1.09
N VAL A 152 -27.01 0.84 1.21
CA VAL A 152 -25.63 1.28 1.47
C VAL A 152 -25.08 2.12 0.32
N PHE A 153 -25.34 1.73 -0.94
CA PHE A 153 -24.95 2.53 -2.10
C PHE A 153 -25.70 3.87 -2.13
N GLY A 154 -26.94 3.92 -1.64
CA GLY A 154 -27.67 5.16 -1.40
C GLY A 154 -26.91 6.10 -0.46
N LEU A 155 -26.50 5.62 0.72
CA LEU A 155 -25.73 6.40 1.70
C LEU A 155 -24.37 6.82 1.16
N PHE A 156 -23.67 5.92 0.46
CA PHE A 156 -22.44 6.23 -0.26
C PHE A 156 -22.64 7.40 -1.24
N ALA A 157 -23.72 7.36 -2.04
CA ALA A 157 -24.04 8.42 -2.97
C ALA A 157 -24.32 9.76 -2.26
N GLU A 158 -24.96 9.75 -1.09
CA GLU A 158 -25.17 10.96 -0.29
C GLU A 158 -23.84 11.54 0.22
N VAL A 159 -22.96 10.69 0.76
CA VAL A 159 -21.65 11.12 1.29
C VAL A 159 -20.81 11.80 0.20
N ILE A 160 -20.86 11.29 -1.05
CA ILE A 160 -20.08 11.87 -2.15
C ILE A 160 -20.74 13.07 -2.84
N ARG A 161 -22.07 13.24 -2.73
CA ARG A 161 -22.83 14.30 -3.42
C ARG A 161 -23.16 15.48 -2.53
N GLU A 162 -23.40 15.24 -1.24
CA GLU A 162 -24.00 16.22 -0.34
C GLU A 162 -23.49 16.16 1.11
N PRO A 163 -22.15 16.11 1.33
CA PRO A 163 -21.59 16.23 2.68
C PRO A 163 -21.82 17.64 3.25
N VAL A 164 -22.11 17.73 4.55
CA VAL A 164 -22.37 19.04 5.20
C VAL A 164 -21.16 19.62 5.93
N PHE A 165 -20.14 18.79 6.18
CA PHE A 165 -18.93 19.14 6.92
C PHE A 165 -19.24 19.82 8.26
N ALA A 166 -19.98 19.16 9.15
CA ALA A 166 -20.36 19.72 10.45
C ALA A 166 -19.14 20.27 11.23
N GLN A 167 -19.29 21.49 11.78
CA GLN A 167 -18.19 22.20 12.44
C GLN A 167 -17.62 21.42 13.63
N GLU A 168 -18.48 20.84 14.45
CA GLU A 168 -18.07 20.02 15.61
C GLU A 168 -17.17 18.83 15.21
N LYS A 169 -17.44 18.22 14.04
CA LYS A 169 -16.68 17.07 13.53
C LYS A 169 -15.33 17.53 12.95
N LEU A 170 -15.26 18.74 12.40
CA LEU A 170 -13.98 19.38 12.05
C LEU A 170 -13.14 19.66 13.30
N ASP A 171 -13.73 20.20 14.36
CA ASP A 171 -13.01 20.53 15.60
C ASP A 171 -12.45 19.26 16.27
N LEU A 172 -13.22 18.17 16.26
CA LEU A 172 -12.77 16.86 16.69
C LEU A 172 -11.62 16.33 15.82
N ALA A 173 -11.75 16.38 14.50
CA ALA A 173 -10.72 15.91 13.57
C ALA A 173 -9.41 16.71 13.72
N LYS A 174 -9.50 18.03 13.94
CA LYS A 174 -8.33 18.86 14.27
C LYS A 174 -7.68 18.40 15.58
N THR A 175 -8.47 18.16 16.63
CA THR A 175 -7.96 17.70 17.92
C THR A 175 -7.22 16.36 17.79
N GLN A 176 -7.77 15.41 17.02
CA GLN A 176 -7.12 14.14 16.73
C GLN A 176 -5.82 14.32 15.94
N ALA A 177 -5.82 15.19 14.92
CA ALA A 177 -4.62 15.50 14.15
C ALA A 177 -3.51 16.09 15.03
N LYS A 178 -3.86 16.99 15.96
CA LYS A 178 -2.94 17.55 16.97
C LYS A 178 -2.34 16.48 17.88
N GLY A 179 -3.14 15.51 18.33
CA GLY A 179 -2.63 14.36 19.08
C GLY A 179 -1.69 13.46 18.27
N GLY A 180 -1.89 13.39 16.95
CA GLY A 180 -0.95 12.75 16.02
C GLY A 180 0.37 13.51 15.90
N ILE A 181 0.33 14.84 15.84
CA ILE A 181 1.52 15.70 15.83
C ILE A 181 2.33 15.49 17.11
N ALA A 182 1.70 15.53 18.28
CA ALA A 182 2.38 15.37 19.58
C ALA A 182 3.23 14.08 19.67
N ARG A 183 2.74 12.99 19.08
CA ARG A 183 3.38 11.66 19.11
C ARG A 183 4.27 11.36 17.90
N ARG A 184 4.45 12.31 16.97
CA ARG A 184 5.10 12.06 15.67
C ARG A 184 6.58 11.67 15.76
N ASN A 185 7.19 11.86 16.92
CA ASN A 185 8.60 11.57 17.19
C ASN A 185 8.79 10.37 18.14
N ASP A 186 7.73 9.64 18.49
CA ASP A 186 7.81 8.48 19.40
C ASP A 186 8.50 7.28 18.73
N ASN A 187 8.43 7.19 17.40
CA ASN A 187 8.99 6.10 16.62
C ASN A 187 10.15 6.59 15.71
N PRO A 188 11.35 5.98 15.79
CA PRO A 188 12.51 6.41 15.02
C PRO A 188 12.40 6.16 13.50
N ASP A 189 11.70 5.11 13.06
CA ASP A 189 11.48 4.84 11.63
C ASP A 189 10.52 5.87 11.02
N SER A 190 9.53 6.34 11.78
CA SER A 190 8.64 7.44 11.39
C SER A 190 9.41 8.76 11.23
N ILE A 191 10.34 9.06 12.15
CA ILE A 191 11.26 10.20 12.02
C ILE A 191 12.11 10.04 10.76
N ALA A 192 12.78 8.89 10.61
CA ALA A 192 13.68 8.63 9.50
C ALA A 192 12.95 8.78 8.16
N SER A 193 11.79 8.16 8.00
CA SER A 193 11.01 8.22 6.77
C SER A 193 10.54 9.64 6.42
N ARG A 194 10.09 10.41 7.42
CA ARG A 194 9.62 11.79 7.24
C ARG A 194 10.76 12.73 6.87
N GLU A 195 11.84 12.74 7.65
CA GLU A 195 12.97 13.62 7.39
C GLU A 195 13.72 13.23 6.11
N PHE A 196 13.82 11.93 5.81
CA PHE A 196 14.44 11.48 4.55
C PHE A 196 13.66 11.97 3.33
N ARG A 197 12.32 11.92 3.34
CA ARG A 197 11.50 12.49 2.26
C ARG A 197 11.77 13.99 2.06
N LYS A 198 11.93 14.77 3.13
CA LYS A 198 12.29 16.19 3.04
C LYS A 198 13.68 16.41 2.45
N LEU A 199 14.64 15.54 2.75
CA LEU A 199 15.98 15.61 2.15
C LEU A 199 15.95 15.28 0.64
N ILE A 200 15.07 14.40 0.20
CA ILE A 200 14.96 14.01 -1.21
C ILE A 200 14.14 15.02 -2.03
N TYR A 201 12.92 15.34 -1.59
CA TYR A 201 12.00 16.21 -2.34
C TYR A 201 12.14 17.69 -2.01
N GLY A 202 12.78 18.03 -0.89
CA GLY A 202 12.82 19.38 -0.35
C GLY A 202 11.68 19.62 0.66
N LYS A 203 11.98 20.30 1.77
CA LYS A 203 11.04 20.49 2.88
C LYS A 203 9.73 21.22 2.51
N ASP A 204 9.78 22.09 1.50
CA ASP A 204 8.63 22.89 1.04
C ASP A 204 7.86 22.21 -0.11
N SER A 205 8.39 21.09 -0.63
CA SER A 205 7.76 20.32 -1.71
C SER A 205 6.45 19.68 -1.24
N PRO A 206 5.36 19.74 -2.03
CA PRO A 206 4.09 19.10 -1.67
C PRO A 206 4.19 17.60 -1.34
N TYR A 207 5.24 16.91 -1.81
CA TYR A 207 5.50 15.49 -1.54
C TYR A 207 6.26 15.22 -0.23
N ALA A 208 6.64 16.25 0.51
CA ALA A 208 7.39 16.15 1.77
C ALA A 208 6.97 17.14 2.88
N ARG A 209 5.97 17.99 2.63
CA ARG A 209 5.40 18.87 3.66
C ARG A 209 4.91 18.08 4.86
N THR A 210 5.04 18.67 6.04
CA THR A 210 4.64 18.07 7.32
C THR A 210 3.52 18.89 7.91
N VAL A 211 2.50 18.20 8.44
CA VAL A 211 1.39 18.82 9.17
C VAL A 211 1.92 19.39 10.50
N GLU A 212 1.60 20.64 10.78
CA GLU A 212 1.98 21.34 12.01
C GLU A 212 0.76 21.91 12.74
N TYR A 213 0.91 22.20 14.03
CA TYR A 213 -0.18 22.82 14.82
C TYR A 213 -0.71 24.07 14.14
N ALA A 214 0.21 24.94 13.69
CA ALA A 214 -0.13 26.19 13.01
C ALA A 214 -0.88 25.98 11.68
N THR A 215 -0.58 24.91 10.93
CA THR A 215 -1.29 24.64 9.67
C THR A 215 -2.69 24.09 9.93
N ILE A 216 -2.84 23.23 10.93
CA ILE A 216 -4.15 22.70 11.37
C ILE A 216 -5.07 23.81 11.89
N ASP A 217 -4.52 24.75 12.66
CA ASP A 217 -5.30 25.86 13.22
C ASP A 217 -5.85 26.81 12.15
N ARG A 218 -5.13 26.97 11.03
CA ARG A 218 -5.53 27.83 9.91
C ARG A 218 -6.61 27.24 9.00
N ILE A 219 -6.91 25.95 9.10
CA ILE A 219 -7.90 25.29 8.26
C ILE A 219 -9.31 25.66 8.74
N THR A 220 -10.16 26.19 7.88
CA THR A 220 -11.58 26.46 8.23
C THR A 220 -12.50 25.48 7.52
N ARG A 221 -13.76 25.40 7.96
CA ARG A 221 -14.78 24.59 7.31
C ARG A 221 -14.98 25.00 5.84
N GLU A 222 -14.90 26.29 5.55
CA GLU A 222 -15.02 26.83 4.20
C GLU A 222 -13.90 26.33 3.29
N ASP A 223 -12.71 26.06 3.83
CA ASP A 223 -11.63 25.45 3.06
C ASP A 223 -11.95 24.01 2.65
N LEU A 224 -12.54 23.22 3.55
CA LEU A 224 -12.99 21.86 3.26
C LEU A 224 -14.07 21.87 2.18
N VAL A 225 -15.08 22.75 2.34
CA VAL A 225 -16.17 22.92 1.39
C VAL A 225 -15.65 23.38 0.02
N ARG A 226 -14.65 24.27 -0.01
CA ARG A 226 -14.02 24.71 -1.26
C ARG A 226 -13.29 23.56 -1.96
N LEU A 227 -12.44 22.82 -1.24
CA LEU A 227 -11.74 21.66 -1.80
C LEU A 227 -12.74 20.64 -2.36
N TYR A 228 -13.79 20.31 -1.59
CA TYR A 228 -14.87 19.45 -2.04
C TYR A 228 -15.50 19.98 -3.35
N GLY A 229 -15.93 21.25 -3.34
CA GLY A 229 -16.57 21.89 -4.47
C GLY A 229 -15.71 22.03 -5.72
N ASP A 230 -14.38 22.05 -5.59
CA ASP A 230 -13.46 22.14 -6.73
C ASP A 230 -13.27 20.77 -7.42
N PHE A 231 -13.23 19.67 -6.66
CA PHE A 231 -12.78 18.38 -7.16
C PHE A 231 -13.82 17.25 -7.18
N PHE A 232 -14.81 17.25 -6.29
CA PHE A 232 -15.79 16.15 -6.19
C PHE A 232 -16.93 16.35 -7.19
N HIS A 233 -16.67 15.85 -8.40
CA HIS A 233 -17.60 15.89 -9.54
C HIS A 233 -17.56 14.57 -10.31
N PRO A 234 -18.64 14.16 -11.00
CA PRO A 234 -18.69 12.90 -11.72
C PRO A 234 -17.62 12.81 -12.82
N ASN A 235 -17.40 13.89 -13.58
CA ASN A 235 -16.40 13.96 -14.63
C ASN A 235 -14.93 14.04 -14.14
N ASN A 236 -14.73 13.94 -12.82
CA ASN A 236 -13.43 13.87 -12.16
C ASN A 236 -13.28 12.62 -11.27
N THR A 237 -14.24 11.70 -11.39
CA THR A 237 -14.37 10.51 -10.55
C THR A 237 -14.40 9.25 -11.41
N ILE A 238 -13.79 8.18 -10.90
CA ILE A 238 -13.89 6.82 -11.43
C ILE A 238 -14.51 5.96 -10.34
N LEU A 239 -15.64 5.31 -10.61
CA LEU A 239 -16.31 4.39 -9.70
C LEU A 239 -16.04 2.95 -10.13
N GLY A 240 -15.64 2.09 -9.19
CA GLY A 240 -15.56 0.65 -9.37
C GLY A 240 -16.42 -0.06 -8.34
N ILE A 241 -17.16 -1.08 -8.76
CA ILE A 241 -17.94 -1.94 -7.86
C ILE A 241 -17.65 -3.41 -8.21
N VAL A 242 -17.40 -4.23 -7.18
CA VAL A 242 -17.11 -5.65 -7.26
C VAL A 242 -17.96 -6.43 -6.26
N GLY A 243 -18.40 -7.63 -6.63
CA GLY A 243 -19.11 -8.55 -5.74
C GLY A 243 -20.42 -9.08 -6.29
N ASP A 244 -21.27 -9.56 -5.39
CA ASP A 244 -22.48 -10.31 -5.71
C ASP A 244 -23.66 -9.39 -6.06
N PHE A 245 -23.78 -9.05 -7.34
CA PHE A 245 -24.86 -8.25 -7.89
C PHE A 245 -25.15 -8.61 -9.35
N ASP A 246 -26.33 -8.27 -9.87
CA ASP A 246 -26.60 -8.32 -11.32
C ASP A 246 -26.14 -6.99 -11.97
N SER A 247 -25.24 -7.08 -12.96
CA SER A 247 -24.64 -5.89 -13.60
C SER A 247 -25.67 -4.92 -14.19
N LYS A 248 -26.81 -5.39 -14.71
CA LYS A 248 -27.85 -4.52 -15.27
C LYS A 248 -28.60 -3.76 -14.16
N LYS A 249 -28.94 -4.45 -13.07
CA LYS A 249 -29.58 -3.82 -11.89
C LYS A 249 -28.64 -2.81 -11.24
N MET A 250 -27.37 -3.17 -11.06
CA MET A 250 -26.36 -2.27 -10.50
C MET A 250 -26.17 -1.02 -11.37
N ARG A 251 -26.11 -1.18 -12.70
CA ARG A 251 -26.06 -0.04 -13.62
C ARG A 251 -27.26 0.88 -13.50
N SER A 252 -28.48 0.33 -13.37
CA SER A 252 -29.70 1.11 -13.14
C SER A 252 -29.65 1.86 -11.80
N LEU A 253 -29.17 1.22 -10.73
CA LEU A 253 -29.00 1.84 -9.42
C LEU A 253 -28.00 3.00 -9.46
N ILE A 254 -26.85 2.81 -10.12
CA ILE A 254 -25.85 3.87 -10.34
C ILE A 254 -26.46 5.03 -11.12
N GLN A 255 -27.19 4.76 -12.20
CA GLN A 255 -27.85 5.80 -12.98
C GLN A 255 -28.89 6.56 -12.13
N ALA A 256 -29.65 5.87 -11.29
CA ALA A 256 -30.66 6.48 -10.43
C ALA A 256 -30.05 7.35 -9.31
N LYS A 257 -28.93 6.92 -8.72
CA LYS A 257 -28.31 7.61 -7.58
C LYS A 257 -27.22 8.61 -7.96
N LEU A 258 -26.58 8.48 -9.12
CA LEU A 258 -25.44 9.33 -9.53
C LEU A 258 -25.60 9.94 -10.92
N GLY A 259 -26.62 9.58 -11.70
CA GLY A 259 -26.79 10.06 -13.08
C GLY A 259 -27.14 11.54 -13.20
N ASP A 260 -27.76 12.11 -12.17
CA ASP A 260 -28.11 13.53 -12.06
C ASP A 260 -27.06 14.35 -11.30
N TRP A 261 -25.96 13.72 -10.84
CA TRP A 261 -24.86 14.43 -10.18
C TRP A 261 -24.27 15.45 -11.18
N PRO A 262 -24.29 16.77 -10.91
CA PRO A 262 -23.82 17.77 -11.86
C PRO A 262 -22.33 17.67 -12.12
N ARG A 263 -21.95 17.70 -13.40
CA ARG A 263 -20.56 17.81 -13.84
C ARG A 263 -20.02 19.23 -13.71
N ASN A 264 -18.72 19.38 -13.46
CA ASN A 264 -18.04 20.66 -13.53
C ASN A 264 -17.23 20.79 -14.81
N LEU A 265 -17.77 21.54 -15.78
CA LEU A 265 -17.11 21.80 -17.07
C LEU A 265 -15.99 22.84 -17.00
N LYS A 266 -15.96 23.64 -15.93
CA LYS A 266 -14.92 24.66 -15.70
C LYS A 266 -13.74 24.13 -14.89
N MET A 267 -13.75 22.84 -14.56
CA MET A 267 -12.68 22.23 -13.79
C MET A 267 -11.37 22.34 -14.57
N MET A 268 -10.42 23.11 -14.02
CA MET A 268 -9.07 23.19 -14.57
C MET A 268 -8.28 21.96 -14.16
N LYS A 269 -7.60 21.34 -15.13
CA LYS A 269 -6.56 20.36 -14.81
C LYS A 269 -5.40 21.10 -14.19
N LEU A 270 -5.25 20.99 -12.87
CA LEU A 270 -4.11 21.58 -12.19
C LEU A 270 -2.82 20.86 -12.64
N PRO A 271 -1.75 21.61 -12.98
CA PRO A 271 -0.46 20.99 -13.25
C PRO A 271 0.02 20.25 -12.01
N LEU A 272 0.75 19.16 -12.22
CA LEU A 272 1.40 18.46 -11.12
C LEU A 272 2.57 19.31 -10.59
N PRO A 273 2.79 19.34 -9.27
CA PRO A 273 3.98 19.97 -8.72
C PRO A 273 5.25 19.32 -9.28
N GLU A 274 6.17 20.15 -9.74
CA GLU A 274 7.48 19.73 -10.22
C GLU A 274 8.29 19.04 -9.11
N VAL A 275 9.09 18.05 -9.51
CA VAL A 275 9.95 17.29 -8.60
C VAL A 275 11.39 17.39 -9.07
N THR A 276 12.22 17.97 -8.21
CA THR A 276 13.67 17.95 -8.36
C THR A 276 14.30 17.38 -7.11
N GLN A 277 15.48 16.77 -7.26
CA GLN A 277 16.20 16.26 -6.11
C GLN A 277 16.79 17.43 -5.31
N ALA A 278 16.38 17.56 -4.04
CA ALA A 278 16.78 18.68 -3.21
C ALA A 278 18.24 18.58 -2.72
N ASN A 279 18.72 17.37 -2.42
CA ASN A 279 20.10 17.13 -2.01
C ASN A 279 20.74 16.03 -2.86
N THR A 280 21.99 16.23 -3.27
CA THR A 280 22.83 15.24 -3.93
C THR A 280 23.99 14.88 -3.02
N GLY A 281 23.90 13.72 -2.36
CA GLY A 281 24.86 13.30 -1.34
C GLY A 281 24.63 13.95 0.04
N GLY A 282 25.57 13.71 0.95
CA GLY A 282 25.56 14.26 2.32
C GLY A 282 25.16 13.25 3.39
N VAL A 283 25.65 13.49 4.61
CA VAL A 283 25.30 12.71 5.82
C VAL A 283 24.55 13.62 6.78
N PHE A 284 23.32 13.22 7.08
CA PHE A 284 22.39 13.93 7.94
C PHE A 284 22.10 13.12 9.20
N PHE A 285 21.87 13.79 10.31
CA PHE A 285 21.71 13.11 11.60
C PHE A 285 20.62 13.74 12.47
N VAL A 286 19.73 12.89 13.00
CA VAL A 286 18.80 13.25 14.07
C VAL A 286 19.26 12.56 15.35
N ASN A 287 19.59 13.36 16.36
CA ASN A 287 20.02 12.84 17.65
C ASN A 287 18.80 12.40 18.49
N GLN A 288 18.82 11.15 18.93
CA GLN A 288 17.85 10.55 19.86
C GLN A 288 18.62 9.75 20.91
N PRO A 289 19.07 10.39 22.01
CA PRO A 289 19.96 9.80 23.01
C PRO A 289 19.42 8.52 23.67
N GLN A 290 18.11 8.34 23.71
CA GLN A 290 17.44 7.18 24.29
C GLN A 290 17.54 5.90 23.44
N LEU A 291 17.97 5.99 22.18
CA LEU A 291 17.99 4.84 21.27
C LEU A 291 19.24 3.97 21.44
N THR A 292 19.03 2.65 21.49
CA THR A 292 20.10 1.62 21.50
C THR A 292 20.44 1.12 20.09
N GLN A 293 19.60 1.46 19.11
CA GLN A 293 19.78 1.14 17.69
C GLN A 293 19.68 2.42 16.86
N SER A 294 20.34 2.44 15.72
CA SER A 294 20.22 3.49 14.72
C SER A 294 19.33 3.04 13.57
N SER A 295 18.40 3.90 13.17
CA SER A 295 17.64 3.78 11.92
C SER A 295 18.39 4.52 10.83
N VAL A 296 18.75 3.81 9.75
CA VAL A 296 19.60 4.32 8.68
C VAL A 296 18.88 4.23 7.36
N LEU A 297 18.82 5.33 6.63
CA LEU A 297 18.26 5.41 5.28
C LEU A 297 19.25 6.09 4.34
N LEU A 298 19.46 5.51 3.16
CA LEU A 298 20.26 6.08 2.09
C LEU A 298 19.55 5.96 0.75
N GLY A 299 19.67 6.96 -0.13
CA GLY A 299 18.88 6.94 -1.36
C GLY A 299 18.85 8.26 -2.12
N HIS A 300 17.94 8.30 -3.10
CA HIS A 300 17.74 9.39 -4.05
C HIS A 300 16.38 9.25 -4.75
N LEU A 301 16.02 10.16 -5.65
CA LEU A 301 14.86 9.99 -6.53
C LEU A 301 15.00 8.73 -7.40
N GLY A 302 14.00 7.85 -7.37
CA GLY A 302 13.94 6.58 -8.09
C GLY A 302 13.18 6.63 -9.41
N GLY A 303 12.50 7.72 -9.76
CA GLY A 303 11.76 7.78 -11.04
C GLY A 303 10.38 7.10 -11.00
N ARG A 304 9.86 6.70 -12.15
CA ARG A 304 8.43 6.43 -12.38
C ARG A 304 8.14 5.02 -12.89
N PHE A 305 6.89 4.58 -12.76
CA PHE A 305 6.42 3.27 -13.26
C PHE A 305 6.45 3.16 -14.79
N ASP A 306 6.29 4.26 -15.51
CA ASP A 306 6.35 4.32 -16.98
C ASP A 306 7.78 4.36 -17.54
N SER A 307 8.81 4.32 -16.67
CA SER A 307 10.21 4.22 -17.11
C SER A 307 10.43 2.92 -17.90
N PRO A 308 11.08 2.97 -19.08
CA PRO A 308 11.42 1.77 -19.84
C PRO A 308 12.38 0.86 -19.06
N ASP A 309 13.11 1.41 -18.09
CA ASP A 309 14.07 0.69 -17.25
C ASP A 309 13.45 0.09 -15.99
N TYR A 310 12.15 0.33 -15.71
CA TYR A 310 11.55 -0.09 -14.44
C TYR A 310 11.61 -1.62 -14.22
N ALA A 311 11.38 -2.43 -15.26
CA ALA A 311 11.48 -3.89 -15.14
C ALA A 311 12.90 -4.36 -14.79
N ALA A 312 13.93 -3.72 -15.36
CA ALA A 312 15.33 -4.03 -15.03
C ALA A 312 15.69 -3.55 -13.61
N LEU A 313 15.14 -2.41 -13.18
CA LEU A 313 15.30 -1.89 -11.80
C LEU A 313 14.60 -2.79 -10.77
N ASP A 314 13.44 -3.36 -11.08
CA ASP A 314 12.77 -4.31 -10.18
C ASP A 314 13.54 -5.63 -10.06
N VAL A 315 14.08 -6.14 -11.17
CA VAL A 315 14.96 -7.32 -11.14
C VAL A 315 16.24 -7.03 -10.35
N LEU A 316 16.86 -5.86 -10.54
CA LEU A 316 17.99 -5.41 -9.72
C LEU A 316 17.61 -5.37 -8.23
N ASN A 317 16.44 -4.85 -7.91
CA ASN A 317 15.91 -4.83 -6.55
C ASN A 317 15.77 -6.26 -5.99
N GLY A 318 15.27 -7.21 -6.79
CA GLY A 318 15.19 -8.63 -6.43
C GLY A 318 16.55 -9.26 -6.13
N VAL A 319 17.61 -8.90 -6.88
CA VAL A 319 18.98 -9.39 -6.61
C VAL A 319 19.54 -8.86 -5.29
N LEU A 320 19.23 -7.61 -4.95
CA LEU A 320 19.71 -6.98 -3.72
C LEU A 320 18.97 -7.50 -2.47
N ASN A 321 17.71 -7.91 -2.60
CA ASN A 321 16.79 -8.15 -1.49
C ASN A 321 16.33 -9.61 -1.34
N GLY A 322 15.54 -9.87 -0.28
CA GLY A 322 14.96 -11.18 0.02
C GLY A 322 15.92 -12.11 0.76
N PHE A 323 15.40 -13.26 1.20
CA PHE A 323 16.24 -14.32 1.76
C PHE A 323 17.16 -14.85 0.66
N GLY A 324 18.47 -14.67 0.82
CA GLY A 324 19.47 -15.03 -0.19
C GLY A 324 19.90 -13.87 -1.10
N GLY A 325 19.29 -12.69 -1.00
CA GLY A 325 19.74 -11.48 -1.72
C GLY A 325 21.05 -10.93 -1.17
N ARG A 326 21.77 -10.16 -1.99
CA ARG A 326 23.13 -9.70 -1.64
C ARG A 326 23.19 -8.89 -0.35
N LEU A 327 22.25 -7.96 -0.12
CA LEU A 327 22.23 -7.14 1.10
C LEU A 327 21.98 -8.00 2.35
N PHE A 328 21.03 -8.92 2.28
CA PHE A 328 20.71 -9.82 3.38
C PHE A 328 21.91 -10.70 3.72
N ASN A 329 22.52 -11.35 2.73
CA ASN A 329 23.65 -12.26 2.94
C ASN A 329 24.86 -11.51 3.52
N GLU A 330 25.17 -10.34 2.97
CA GLU A 330 26.40 -9.61 3.33
C GLU A 330 26.29 -8.88 4.67
N LEU A 331 25.16 -8.21 4.95
CA LEU A 331 25.01 -7.36 6.14
C LEU A 331 24.41 -8.12 7.32
N ARG A 332 23.43 -9.00 7.08
CA ARG A 332 22.79 -9.78 8.15
C ARG A 332 23.52 -11.09 8.39
N SER A 333 23.66 -11.96 7.38
CA SER A 333 24.20 -13.32 7.59
C SER A 333 25.70 -13.33 7.87
N ARG A 334 26.51 -12.63 7.06
CA ARG A 334 27.97 -12.67 7.18
C ARG A 334 28.51 -11.75 8.29
N GLN A 335 28.01 -10.53 8.37
CA GLN A 335 28.56 -9.51 9.28
C GLN A 335 27.75 -9.31 10.57
N GLY A 336 26.51 -9.81 10.66
CA GLY A 336 25.69 -9.68 11.87
C GLY A 336 25.40 -8.23 12.28
N LEU A 337 25.35 -7.31 11.32
CA LEU A 337 25.21 -5.86 11.59
C LEU A 337 23.75 -5.46 11.84
N ALA A 338 22.81 -6.09 11.12
CA ALA A 338 21.41 -5.69 11.16
C ALA A 338 20.47 -6.89 11.24
N TYR A 339 19.34 -6.68 11.93
CA TYR A 339 18.21 -7.61 11.87
C TYR A 339 17.40 -7.39 10.59
N SER A 340 17.20 -6.14 10.16
CA SER A 340 16.53 -5.80 8.91
C SER A 340 17.43 -4.95 8.03
N VAL A 341 17.57 -5.34 6.77
CA VAL A 341 18.26 -4.58 5.73
C VAL A 341 17.50 -4.77 4.42
N TYR A 342 17.33 -3.69 3.66
CA TYR A 342 16.62 -3.72 2.39
C TYR A 342 17.13 -2.62 1.45
N GLY A 343 16.88 -2.81 0.16
CA GLY A 343 16.78 -1.80 -0.88
C GLY A 343 15.35 -1.84 -1.43
N LEU A 344 14.81 -0.70 -1.83
CA LEU A 344 13.46 -0.60 -2.36
C LEU A 344 13.41 0.51 -3.39
N TRP A 345 12.99 0.14 -4.59
CA TRP A 345 12.53 1.09 -5.60
C TRP A 345 11.03 1.35 -5.38
N SER A 346 10.68 2.57 -4.99
CA SER A 346 9.27 2.98 -4.79
C SER A 346 8.90 4.05 -5.81
N PRO A 347 8.71 3.67 -7.10
CA PRO A 347 8.33 4.61 -8.14
C PRO A 347 6.88 5.09 -7.94
N ARG A 348 6.54 6.18 -8.62
CA ARG A 348 5.16 6.71 -8.64
C ARG A 348 4.68 6.80 -10.09
N PHE A 349 3.37 6.94 -10.26
CA PHE A 349 2.75 6.92 -11.59
C PHE A 349 2.97 8.23 -12.35
N ASP A 350 2.92 9.36 -11.65
CA ASP A 350 2.83 10.68 -12.25
C ASP A 350 3.88 11.68 -11.71
N TYR A 351 4.78 11.25 -10.83
CA TYR A 351 6.00 11.97 -10.44
C TYR A 351 7.14 10.99 -10.10
N PRO A 352 8.41 11.43 -10.01
CA PRO A 352 9.52 10.57 -9.59
C PRO A 352 9.37 10.14 -8.12
N GLY A 353 9.32 8.83 -7.87
CA GLY A 353 9.37 8.23 -6.55
C GLY A 353 10.79 8.21 -5.95
N ILE A 354 11.03 7.35 -4.96
CA ILE A 354 12.31 7.26 -4.23
C ILE A 354 12.91 5.86 -4.37
N PHE A 355 14.22 5.79 -4.58
CA PHE A 355 15.01 4.62 -4.22
C PHE A 355 15.55 4.80 -2.80
N ILE A 356 15.38 3.79 -1.97
CA ILE A 356 15.88 3.79 -0.60
C ILE A 356 16.53 2.45 -0.28
N ALA A 357 17.68 2.48 0.39
CA ALA A 357 18.28 1.33 1.03
C ALA A 357 18.61 1.67 2.47
N GLY A 358 18.55 0.69 3.36
CA GLY A 358 18.64 0.98 4.79
C GLY A 358 18.17 -0.14 5.68
N GLY A 359 18.01 0.19 6.96
CA GLY A 359 17.62 -0.75 7.99
C GLY A 359 17.93 -0.26 9.40
N GLN A 360 17.79 -1.16 10.36
CA GLN A 360 18.12 -0.92 11.76
C GLN A 360 19.35 -1.73 12.17
N THR A 361 20.27 -1.06 12.88
CA THR A 361 21.53 -1.63 13.35
C THR A 361 21.79 -1.18 14.78
N ARG A 362 22.61 -1.94 15.53
CA ARG A 362 23.13 -1.46 16.82
C ARG A 362 23.88 -0.14 16.63
N SER A 363 23.80 0.77 17.61
CA SER A 363 24.40 2.11 17.50
C SER A 363 25.91 2.08 17.24
N ASP A 364 26.65 1.16 17.87
CA ASP A 364 28.09 0.97 17.67
C ASP A 364 28.44 0.45 16.26
N ALA A 365 27.52 -0.24 15.59
CA ALA A 365 27.71 -0.79 14.25
C ALA A 365 27.28 0.18 13.14
N THR A 366 26.74 1.37 13.45
CA THR A 366 26.12 2.28 12.46
C THR A 366 27.04 2.67 11.30
N VAL A 367 28.26 3.12 11.59
CA VAL A 367 29.21 3.51 10.53
C VAL A 367 29.61 2.30 9.68
N GLN A 368 29.82 1.14 10.30
CA GLN A 368 30.15 -0.09 9.59
C GLN A 368 29.00 -0.54 8.69
N PHE A 369 27.77 -0.47 9.18
CA PHE A 369 26.56 -0.79 8.42
C PHE A 369 26.42 0.08 7.17
N ILE A 370 26.59 1.41 7.30
CA ILE A 370 26.53 2.33 6.17
C ILE A 370 27.64 2.03 5.14
N LYS A 371 28.87 1.81 5.60
CA LYS A 371 29.98 1.43 4.71
C LYS A 371 29.71 0.11 3.99
N ALA A 372 29.13 -0.88 4.68
CA ALA A 372 28.76 -2.16 4.09
C ALA A 372 27.65 -2.01 3.03
N LEU A 373 26.63 -1.18 3.29
CA LEU A 373 25.58 -0.87 2.30
C LEU A 373 26.19 -0.21 1.05
N GLN A 374 27.01 0.82 1.23
CA GLN A 374 27.66 1.52 0.13
C GLN A 374 28.60 0.61 -0.65
N ALA A 375 29.32 -0.29 0.03
CA ALA A 375 30.19 -1.28 -0.62
C ALA A 375 29.39 -2.25 -1.48
N GLU A 376 28.23 -2.71 -1.01
CA GLU A 376 27.38 -3.61 -1.79
C GLU A 376 26.75 -2.92 -3.00
N ILE A 377 26.32 -1.65 -2.84
CA ILE A 377 25.87 -0.82 -3.96
C ILE A 377 26.98 -0.66 -5.01
N LYS A 378 28.23 -0.39 -4.60
CA LYS A 378 29.37 -0.33 -5.54
C LYS A 378 29.66 -1.68 -6.18
N ARG A 379 29.52 -2.77 -5.43
CA ARG A 379 29.77 -4.13 -5.90
C ARG A 379 28.79 -4.51 -7.00
N ILE A 380 27.49 -4.26 -6.85
CA ILE A 380 26.49 -4.56 -7.89
C ILE A 380 26.70 -3.72 -9.15
N GLN A 381 27.38 -2.57 -9.07
CA GLN A 381 27.79 -1.79 -10.25
C GLN A 381 29.05 -2.32 -10.95
N ALA A 382 29.91 -3.05 -10.25
CA ALA A 382 31.20 -3.49 -10.77
C ALA A 382 31.20 -4.97 -11.18
N GLN A 383 30.46 -5.80 -10.45
CA GLN A 383 30.43 -7.25 -10.62
C GLN A 383 29.09 -7.68 -11.21
N PRO A 384 29.10 -8.36 -12.38
CA PRO A 384 27.90 -8.89 -12.98
C PRO A 384 27.11 -9.78 -12.01
N VAL A 385 25.79 -9.78 -12.17
CA VAL A 385 24.93 -10.75 -11.50
C VAL A 385 25.15 -12.13 -12.09
N THR A 386 25.20 -13.14 -11.23
CA THR A 386 25.31 -14.53 -11.65
C THR A 386 24.00 -14.99 -12.32
N ALA A 387 24.07 -16.06 -13.11
CA ALA A 387 22.87 -16.64 -13.73
C ALA A 387 21.85 -17.10 -12.67
N GLN A 388 22.32 -17.61 -11.53
CA GLN A 388 21.46 -18.03 -10.43
C GLN A 388 20.75 -16.85 -9.77
N GLU A 389 21.47 -15.76 -9.44
CA GLU A 389 20.86 -14.55 -8.86
C GLU A 389 19.82 -13.95 -9.81
N LEU A 390 20.13 -13.87 -11.10
CA LEU A 390 19.20 -13.35 -12.10
C LEU A 390 17.94 -14.22 -12.21
N THR A 391 18.11 -15.54 -12.23
CA THR A 391 16.99 -16.49 -12.31
C THR A 391 16.09 -16.35 -11.09
N LEU A 392 16.67 -16.39 -9.88
CA LEU A 392 15.93 -16.25 -8.64
C LEU A 392 15.17 -14.91 -8.55
N ALA A 393 15.82 -13.81 -8.93
CA ALA A 393 15.18 -12.48 -8.92
C ALA A 393 13.99 -12.42 -9.89
N LYS A 394 14.17 -12.92 -11.13
CA LYS A 394 13.11 -12.96 -12.13
C LYS A 394 11.97 -13.88 -11.72
N GLU A 395 12.27 -15.08 -11.25
CA GLU A 395 11.28 -16.05 -10.80
C GLU A 395 10.51 -15.53 -9.59
N SER A 396 11.15 -14.87 -8.63
CA SER A 396 10.45 -14.27 -7.49
C SER A 396 9.41 -13.24 -7.96
N THR A 397 9.80 -12.31 -8.84
CA THR A 397 8.87 -11.32 -9.40
C THR A 397 7.77 -11.99 -10.23
N LEU A 398 8.11 -12.93 -11.12
CA LEU A 398 7.14 -13.60 -12.01
C LEU A 398 6.19 -14.55 -11.27
N ASN A 399 6.67 -15.28 -10.26
CA ASN A 399 5.84 -16.16 -9.43
C ASN A 399 4.92 -15.35 -8.52
N SER A 400 5.33 -14.16 -8.09
CA SER A 400 4.44 -13.25 -7.36
C SER A 400 3.28 -12.74 -8.22
N PHE A 401 3.42 -12.85 -9.55
CA PHE A 401 2.53 -12.20 -10.50
C PHE A 401 1.14 -12.82 -10.54
N VAL A 402 1.00 -14.13 -10.26
CA VAL A 402 -0.30 -14.81 -10.21
C VAL A 402 -1.19 -14.28 -9.09
N PHE A 403 -0.61 -13.86 -7.97
CA PHE A 403 -1.35 -13.29 -6.85
C PHE A 403 -2.00 -11.95 -7.19
N ASN A 404 -1.57 -11.27 -8.26
CA ASN A 404 -2.17 -10.01 -8.70
C ASN A 404 -3.62 -10.14 -9.22
N PHE A 405 -4.07 -11.36 -9.53
CA PHE A 405 -5.35 -11.61 -10.20
C PHE A 405 -6.23 -12.60 -9.44
N GLN A 406 -5.81 -13.02 -8.25
CA GLN A 406 -6.60 -13.94 -7.42
C GLN A 406 -7.81 -13.26 -6.79
N ASP A 407 -7.69 -11.96 -6.51
CA ASP A 407 -8.73 -11.15 -5.90
C ASP A 407 -9.35 -10.21 -6.96
N PRO A 408 -10.63 -10.39 -7.30
CA PRO A 408 -11.38 -9.51 -8.21
C PRO A 408 -11.31 -8.03 -7.81
N ALA A 409 -11.38 -7.71 -6.51
CA ALA A 409 -11.32 -6.33 -6.02
C ALA A 409 -9.95 -5.68 -6.29
N GLN A 410 -8.86 -6.44 -6.13
CA GLN A 410 -7.52 -5.98 -6.48
C GLN A 410 -7.36 -5.76 -7.98
N THR A 411 -7.95 -6.64 -8.80
CA THR A 411 -7.94 -6.49 -10.26
C THR A 411 -8.69 -5.22 -10.68
N LEU A 412 -9.90 -5.02 -10.17
CA LEU A 412 -10.72 -3.84 -10.43
C LEU A 412 -10.00 -2.54 -10.02
N SER A 413 -9.49 -2.48 -8.78
CA SER A 413 -8.74 -1.33 -8.26
C SER A 413 -7.54 -0.97 -9.14
N ARG A 414 -6.89 -1.97 -9.73
CA ARG A 414 -5.75 -1.78 -10.63
C ARG A 414 -6.18 -1.20 -11.98
N LEU A 415 -7.25 -1.72 -12.58
CA LEU A 415 -7.80 -1.18 -13.82
C LEU A 415 -8.20 0.28 -13.65
N MET A 416 -8.90 0.59 -12.56
CA MET A 416 -9.25 1.97 -12.20
C MET A 416 -8.00 2.84 -12.03
N ARG A 417 -6.94 2.34 -11.38
CA ARG A 417 -5.68 3.08 -11.22
C ARG A 417 -4.98 3.34 -12.56
N TYR A 418 -5.01 2.39 -13.50
CA TYR A 418 -4.47 2.62 -14.84
C TYR A 418 -5.25 3.69 -15.58
N GLU A 419 -6.58 3.68 -15.52
CA GLU A 419 -7.35 4.78 -16.08
C GLU A 419 -7.11 6.11 -15.35
N TYR A 420 -6.98 6.06 -14.02
CA TYR A 420 -6.64 7.23 -13.22
C TYR A 420 -5.34 7.86 -13.72
N TYR A 421 -4.26 7.10 -13.89
CA TYR A 421 -2.99 7.67 -14.35
C TYR A 421 -2.82 7.70 -15.87
N ASN A 422 -3.83 7.30 -16.64
CA ASN A 422 -3.79 7.19 -18.10
C ASN A 422 -2.69 6.23 -18.60
N TYR A 423 -2.49 5.12 -17.89
CA TYR A 423 -1.59 4.04 -18.26
C TYR A 423 -2.31 3.05 -19.20
N PRO A 424 -1.57 2.36 -20.09
CA PRO A 424 -2.14 1.33 -20.95
C PRO A 424 -2.79 0.20 -20.14
N ALA A 425 -3.94 -0.30 -20.58
CA ALA A 425 -4.65 -1.39 -19.90
C ALA A 425 -3.81 -2.69 -19.82
N ASP A 426 -2.90 -2.90 -20.77
CA ASP A 426 -1.97 -4.03 -20.83
C ASP A 426 -0.61 -3.74 -20.15
N PHE A 427 -0.48 -2.62 -19.41
CA PHE A 427 0.76 -2.22 -18.73
C PHE A 427 1.37 -3.37 -17.91
N LEU A 428 0.54 -4.08 -17.16
CA LEU A 428 1.00 -5.17 -16.29
C LEU A 428 1.60 -6.33 -17.12
N PHE A 429 0.98 -6.71 -18.23
CA PHE A 429 1.51 -7.75 -19.13
C PHE A 429 2.78 -7.30 -19.86
N ARG A 430 2.88 -6.02 -20.23
CA ARG A 430 4.13 -5.45 -20.79
C ARG A 430 5.26 -5.51 -19.77
N TYR A 431 4.97 -5.15 -18.53
CA TYR A 431 5.90 -5.25 -17.42
C TYR A 431 6.37 -6.70 -17.20
N GLN A 432 5.45 -7.67 -17.16
CA GLN A 432 5.80 -9.09 -17.03
C GLN A 432 6.75 -9.57 -18.14
N LYS A 433 6.44 -9.22 -19.39
CA LYS A 433 7.29 -9.56 -20.55
C LYS A 433 8.66 -8.90 -20.42
N ALA A 434 8.71 -7.63 -19.99
CA ALA A 434 9.97 -6.92 -19.79
C ALA A 434 10.81 -7.57 -18.69
N VAL A 435 10.23 -7.95 -17.54
CA VAL A 435 10.92 -8.70 -16.46
C VAL A 435 11.48 -10.03 -16.98
N SER A 436 10.68 -10.77 -17.74
CA SER A 436 11.12 -12.04 -18.35
C SER A 436 12.26 -11.84 -19.36
N ALA A 437 12.28 -10.72 -20.09
CA ALA A 437 13.34 -10.40 -21.05
C ALA A 437 14.61 -9.82 -20.42
N THR A 438 14.56 -9.33 -19.17
CA THR A 438 15.72 -8.72 -18.49
C THR A 438 16.92 -9.65 -18.46
N THR A 439 18.08 -9.13 -18.86
CA THR A 439 19.39 -9.80 -18.86
C THR A 439 20.29 -9.30 -17.73
N ALA A 440 21.37 -10.04 -17.45
CA ALA A 440 22.40 -9.60 -16.50
C ALA A 440 23.05 -8.26 -16.92
N THR A 441 23.19 -8.04 -18.23
CA THR A 441 23.72 -6.78 -18.78
C THR A 441 22.77 -5.62 -18.54
N ASP A 442 21.45 -5.84 -18.64
CA ASP A 442 20.45 -4.81 -18.32
C ASP A 442 20.49 -4.42 -16.86
N VAL A 443 20.53 -5.41 -15.96
CA VAL A 443 20.70 -5.20 -14.51
C VAL A 443 21.98 -4.41 -14.23
N GLN A 444 23.09 -4.78 -14.87
CA GLN A 444 24.36 -4.11 -14.71
C GLN A 444 24.32 -2.65 -15.20
N ARG A 445 23.65 -2.41 -16.33
CA ARG A 445 23.45 -1.08 -16.92
C ARG A 445 22.64 -0.21 -15.98
N VAL A 446 21.47 -0.66 -15.51
CA VAL A 446 20.62 0.14 -14.63
C VAL A 446 21.27 0.36 -13.26
N ALA A 447 22.04 -0.61 -12.74
CA ALA A 447 22.84 -0.40 -11.53
C ALA A 447 23.86 0.74 -11.72
N LYS A 448 24.58 0.77 -12.86
CA LYS A 448 25.53 1.85 -13.17
C LYS A 448 24.85 3.20 -13.42
N GLN A 449 23.68 3.19 -14.05
CA GLN A 449 22.95 4.39 -14.45
C GLN A 449 22.23 5.05 -13.28
N TYR A 450 21.57 4.27 -12.43
CA TYR A 450 20.66 4.81 -11.40
C TYR A 450 21.26 4.81 -10.01
N LEU A 451 21.98 3.76 -9.58
CA LEU A 451 22.61 3.76 -8.27
C LEU A 451 23.88 4.61 -8.35
N LYS A 452 23.86 5.85 -7.87
CA LYS A 452 25.05 6.72 -7.87
C LYS A 452 25.54 6.91 -6.43
N PRO A 453 26.50 6.10 -5.94
CA PRO A 453 26.95 6.14 -4.54
C PRO A 453 27.31 7.54 -4.04
N GLU A 454 27.94 8.34 -4.89
CA GLU A 454 28.34 9.72 -4.63
C GLU A 454 27.16 10.68 -4.43
N ASN A 455 25.98 10.35 -4.95
CA ASN A 455 24.78 11.18 -4.87
C ASN A 455 23.79 10.68 -3.82
N LEU A 456 24.09 9.59 -3.10
CA LEU A 456 23.21 9.05 -2.07
C LEU A 456 23.16 9.98 -0.86
N VAL A 457 21.99 10.55 -0.60
CA VAL A 457 21.69 11.21 0.66
C VAL A 457 21.64 10.13 1.73
N THR A 458 22.35 10.31 2.85
CA THR A 458 22.34 9.39 3.99
C THR A 458 21.75 10.07 5.21
N LEU A 459 20.73 9.49 5.82
CA LEU A 459 20.12 9.92 7.07
C LEU A 459 20.33 8.85 8.15
N VAL A 460 20.74 9.29 9.34
CA VAL A 460 20.84 8.47 10.54
C VAL A 460 19.95 9.07 11.64
N VAL A 461 19.07 8.26 12.23
CA VAL A 461 18.35 8.59 13.47
C VAL A 461 18.88 7.66 14.55
N GLY A 462 19.51 8.19 15.59
CA GLY A 462 20.19 7.36 16.59
C GLY A 462 20.79 8.15 17.74
N ASN A 463 21.46 7.45 18.64
CA ASN A 463 22.17 8.06 19.76
C ASN A 463 23.59 8.47 19.36
N GLN A 464 23.87 9.77 19.32
CA GLN A 464 25.16 10.32 18.89
C GLN A 464 26.36 9.78 19.68
N THR A 465 26.22 9.60 20.99
CA THR A 465 27.34 9.18 21.86
C THR A 465 27.63 7.69 21.75
N ALA A 466 26.59 6.89 21.49
CA ALA A 466 26.70 5.44 21.30
C ALA A 466 27.19 5.05 19.89
N ILE A 467 27.15 5.95 18.91
CA ILE A 467 27.69 5.70 17.57
C ILE A 467 29.22 5.87 17.61
N GLN A 468 29.91 4.74 17.67
CA GLN A 468 31.38 4.66 17.67
C GLN A 468 31.84 3.64 16.62
N PRO A 469 32.62 4.04 15.59
CA PRO A 469 33.24 5.35 15.42
C PRO A 469 32.23 6.44 15.00
N PRO A 470 32.58 7.74 15.12
CA PRO A 470 31.66 8.84 14.82
C PRO A 470 31.30 8.92 13.33
N LEU A 471 30.13 9.48 13.03
CA LEU A 471 29.62 9.66 11.65
C LEU A 471 30.52 10.51 10.75
N THR A 472 31.43 11.31 11.31
CA THR A 472 32.46 12.06 10.56
C THR A 472 33.44 11.14 9.81
N GLN A 473 33.45 9.85 10.10
CA GLN A 473 34.15 8.83 9.31
C GLN A 473 33.49 8.53 7.95
N LEU A 474 32.27 9.04 7.71
CA LEU A 474 31.53 8.88 6.45
C LEU A 474 31.60 10.15 5.58
N ALA A 475 31.69 11.33 6.20
CA ALA A 475 31.79 12.60 5.51
C ALA A 475 32.47 13.65 6.41
N THR A 476 33.17 14.61 5.78
CA THR A 476 33.84 15.72 6.49
C THR A 476 32.87 16.55 7.34
N GLN A 477 31.61 16.67 6.91
CA GLN A 477 30.55 17.36 7.61
C GLN A 477 29.34 16.44 7.78
N VAL A 478 28.79 16.43 8.99
CA VAL A 478 27.51 15.78 9.33
C VAL A 478 26.52 16.89 9.66
N THR A 479 25.41 16.94 8.92
CA THR A 479 24.40 17.99 9.07
C THR A 479 23.34 17.56 10.10
N PRO A 480 23.22 18.24 11.25
CA PRO A 480 22.17 17.92 12.20
C PRO A 480 20.79 18.32 11.66
N ILE A 481 19.77 17.53 11.99
CA ILE A 481 18.36 17.82 11.72
C ILE A 481 17.63 17.98 13.04
N ASP A 482 17.02 19.14 13.24
CA ASP A 482 16.12 19.39 14.36
C ASP A 482 14.73 18.85 14.04
N VAL A 483 14.23 17.97 14.91
CA VAL A 483 12.89 17.36 14.79
C VAL A 483 11.91 17.91 15.82
N THR A 484 12.31 18.94 16.57
CA THR A 484 11.45 19.63 17.53
C THR A 484 10.16 20.09 16.86
N ILE A 485 9.04 19.97 17.58
CA ILE A 485 7.72 20.32 17.05
C ILE A 485 7.50 21.82 17.24
N PRO A 486 7.34 22.61 16.17
CA PRO A 486 7.06 24.03 16.30
C PRO A 486 5.75 24.27 17.07
N GLY A 487 5.80 25.09 18.12
CA GLY A 487 4.61 25.47 18.90
C GLY A 487 4.14 24.42 19.91
N SER A 488 4.87 23.32 20.14
CA SER A 488 4.63 22.47 21.31
C SER A 488 4.97 23.25 22.59
N GLN A 489 4.03 23.32 23.54
CA GLN A 489 4.41 23.69 24.90
C GLN A 489 5.18 22.53 25.55
N PRO A 490 6.24 22.81 26.33
CA PRO A 490 7.06 21.78 26.97
C PRO A 490 6.28 20.88 27.92
#